data_AF-A0A3C0IRC4-F1
#
_entry.id   AF-A0A3C0IRC4-F1
#
_cell.length_a   1.000
_cell.length_b   1.000
_cell.length_c   1.000
_cell.angle_alpha   90.00
_cell.angle_beta   90.00
_cell.angle_gamma   90.00
#
_symmetry.space_group_name_H-M   'P 1'
#
loop_
_entity.id
_entity.type
_entity.pdbx_description
1 polymer ?
#
loop_
_entity_poly.entity_id
_entity_poly.type
_entity_poly.pdbx_seq_one_letter_code
_entity_poly.pdbx_strand_id
1 'polypeptide(L)'
;MGGWRFLNENNEIVSYDSLPFLFAVNYKSGGEQDPVLSYADQFINGTVVPGLVRNYFLQRLAVYRHGRRYKTYFKLQNSDVIGAIFRNTILLRGNQWILTELQGFKPSSDDSTTALLWKWYPITNADDAAVFPSRQSTEGSSLVSNSIDFKYLPHTILYSDLPK
;
A
#
# COMPACT_ATOMS: atom_id res chain seq x y z
N MET A 1 8.97 -14.93 -21.67
CA MET A 1 9.44 -13.54 -21.81
C MET A 1 8.29 -12.75 -22.42
N GLY A 2 7.82 -11.71 -21.72
CA GLY A 2 6.68 -10.90 -22.15
C GLY A 2 7.11 -9.87 -23.20
N GLY A 3 6.22 -9.52 -24.11
CA GLY A 3 6.38 -8.50 -25.15
C GLY A 3 5.00 -8.09 -25.63
N TRP A 4 4.85 -6.88 -26.17
CA TRP A 4 3.55 -6.43 -26.67
C TRP A 4 3.18 -7.16 -27.94
N ARG A 5 1.96 -7.68 -28.02
CA ARG A 5 1.44 -8.32 -29.23
C ARG A 5 0.39 -7.44 -29.86
N PHE A 6 0.71 -6.87 -31.02
CA PHE A 6 -0.22 -6.06 -31.82
C PHE A 6 -0.50 -6.77 -33.14
N LEU A 7 -1.68 -6.51 -33.71
CA LEU A 7 -2.00 -6.89 -35.08
C LEU A 7 -1.38 -5.85 -36.02
N ASN A 8 -0.64 -6.30 -37.02
CA ASN A 8 -0.20 -5.43 -38.11
C ASN A 8 -1.35 -5.16 -39.10
N GLU A 9 -1.10 -4.34 -40.11
CA GLU A 9 -2.06 -3.99 -41.17
C GLU A 9 -2.58 -5.21 -41.97
N ASN A 10 -1.93 -6.37 -41.82
CA ASN A 10 -2.29 -7.64 -42.47
C ASN A 10 -2.96 -8.64 -41.50
N ASN A 11 -3.40 -8.20 -40.31
CA ASN A 11 -3.98 -9.03 -39.25
C ASN A 11 -3.04 -10.13 -38.67
N GLU A 12 -1.73 -9.94 -38.77
CA GLU A 12 -0.76 -10.88 -38.18
C GLU A 12 -0.27 -10.39 -36.82
N ILE A 13 -0.04 -11.32 -35.89
CA ILE A 13 0.43 -11.01 -34.55
C ILE A 13 1.94 -10.71 -34.57
N VAL A 14 2.31 -9.47 -34.30
CA VAL A 14 3.72 -9.03 -34.18
C VAL A 14 4.04 -8.78 -32.71
N SER A 15 5.19 -9.30 -32.25
CA SER A 15 5.68 -9.11 -30.88
C SER A 15 6.71 -7.97 -30.83
N TYR A 16 6.55 -7.04 -29.89
CA TYR A 16 7.44 -5.91 -29.65
C TYR A 16 8.06 -6.01 -28.27
N ASP A 17 9.35 -6.37 -28.24
CA ASP A 17 10.09 -6.70 -27.02
C ASP A 17 10.99 -5.54 -26.56
N SER A 18 11.14 -4.51 -27.40
CA SER A 18 11.98 -3.33 -27.18
C SER A 18 11.24 -2.12 -26.62
N LEU A 19 9.91 -2.17 -26.59
CA LEU A 19 9.09 -1.10 -26.02
C LEU A 19 9.07 -1.25 -24.50
N PRO A 20 9.14 -0.14 -23.73
CA PRO A 20 8.93 -0.22 -22.30
C PRO A 20 7.58 -0.88 -22.02
N PHE A 21 7.57 -1.82 -21.07
CA PHE A 21 6.34 -2.43 -20.59
C PHE A 21 5.49 -1.37 -19.91
N LEU A 22 4.56 -0.75 -20.65
CA LEU A 22 3.43 -0.06 -20.04
C LEU A 22 2.57 -1.14 -19.36
N PHE A 23 2.40 -1.07 -18.05
CA PHE A 23 1.48 -1.97 -17.37
C PHE A 23 0.04 -1.55 -17.71
N ALA A 24 -0.45 -1.97 -18.87
CA ALA A 24 -1.87 -1.94 -19.16
C ALA A 24 -2.54 -3.02 -18.31
N VAL A 25 -3.59 -2.64 -17.60
CA VAL A 25 -4.39 -3.57 -16.81
C VAL A 25 -4.93 -4.65 -17.75
N ASN A 26 -4.60 -5.91 -17.47
CA ASN A 26 -5.07 -7.04 -18.25
C ASN A 26 -6.53 -7.34 -17.87
N TYR A 27 -7.48 -6.96 -18.72
CA TYR A 27 -8.90 -7.20 -18.47
C TYR A 27 -9.37 -8.61 -18.89
N LYS A 28 -8.48 -9.47 -19.39
CA LYS A 28 -8.81 -10.84 -19.82
C LYS A 28 -8.71 -11.82 -18.64
N SER A 29 -9.22 -13.03 -18.83
CA SER A 29 -9.07 -14.12 -17.87
C SER A 29 -7.60 -14.35 -17.51
N GLY A 30 -7.31 -14.47 -16.22
CA GLY A 30 -5.95 -14.53 -15.66
C GLY A 30 -5.41 -13.15 -15.27
N GLY A 31 -5.98 -12.07 -15.79
CA GLY A 31 -5.59 -10.70 -15.45
C GLY A 31 -5.99 -10.28 -14.04
N GLU A 32 -6.92 -11.00 -13.40
CA GLU A 32 -7.25 -10.82 -11.99
C GLU A 32 -6.09 -11.15 -11.04
N GLN A 33 -5.08 -11.88 -11.52
CA GLN A 33 -3.87 -12.23 -10.78
C GLN A 33 -2.74 -11.21 -11.02
N ASP A 34 -2.89 -10.33 -12.00
CA ASP A 34 -1.90 -9.31 -12.33
C ASP A 34 -1.97 -8.14 -11.32
N PRO A 35 -0.83 -7.52 -10.98
CA PRO A 35 -0.83 -6.38 -10.09
C PRO A 35 -1.53 -5.18 -10.75
N VAL A 36 -2.55 -4.64 -10.08
CA VAL A 36 -3.24 -3.42 -10.50
C VAL A 36 -2.45 -2.20 -10.05
N LEU A 37 -1.92 -1.45 -11.01
CA LEU A 37 -1.17 -0.21 -10.77
C LEU A 37 -2.05 1.06 -10.78
N SER A 38 -3.37 0.92 -10.89
CA SER A 38 -4.32 2.02 -10.69
C SER A 38 -4.44 2.36 -9.21
N TYR A 39 -4.70 3.63 -8.89
CA TYR A 39 -5.02 4.03 -7.51
C TYR A 39 -6.39 3.51 -7.05
N ALA A 40 -7.30 3.29 -7.99
CA ALA A 40 -8.63 2.73 -7.72
C ALA A 40 -8.66 1.22 -8.00
N ASP A 41 -9.57 0.52 -7.31
CA ASP A 41 -9.89 -0.87 -7.61
C ASP A 41 -10.40 -1.00 -9.05
N GLN A 42 -10.16 -2.16 -9.66
CA GLN A 42 -10.56 -2.45 -11.03
C GLN A 42 -11.45 -3.68 -11.08
N PHE A 43 -12.46 -3.67 -11.94
CA PHE A 43 -13.27 -4.84 -12.22
C PHE A 43 -12.69 -5.59 -13.41
N ILE A 44 -12.14 -6.78 -13.16
CA ILE A 44 -11.44 -7.60 -14.15
C ILE A 44 -12.06 -8.98 -14.12
N ASN A 45 -12.59 -9.43 -15.27
CA ASN A 45 -13.12 -10.79 -15.44
C ASN A 45 -14.10 -11.23 -14.32
N GLY A 46 -15.04 -10.35 -13.93
CA GLY A 46 -16.03 -10.68 -12.89
C GLY A 46 -15.54 -10.48 -11.45
N THR A 47 -14.29 -10.03 -11.24
CA THR A 47 -13.67 -9.88 -9.92
C THR A 47 -13.21 -8.45 -9.69
N VAL A 48 -13.44 -7.92 -8.49
CA VAL A 48 -12.86 -6.63 -8.07
C VAL A 48 -11.44 -6.86 -7.55
N VAL A 49 -10.45 -6.34 -8.29
CA VAL A 49 -9.04 -6.42 -7.95
C VAL A 49 -8.61 -5.12 -7.25
N PRO A 50 -8.01 -5.20 -6.04
CA PRO A 50 -7.61 -4.01 -5.28
C PRO A 50 -6.55 -3.18 -5.99
N GLY A 51 -6.75 -1.86 -6.01
CA GLY A 51 -5.76 -0.90 -6.52
C GLY A 51 -4.65 -0.60 -5.52
N LEU A 52 -3.76 0.32 -5.91
CA LEU A 52 -2.62 0.75 -5.10
C LEU A 52 -3.05 1.34 -3.75
N VAL A 53 -4.18 2.06 -3.69
CA VAL A 53 -4.67 2.65 -2.43
C VAL A 53 -4.90 1.57 -1.38
N ARG A 54 -5.70 0.54 -1.70
CA ARG A 54 -6.00 -0.54 -0.75
C ARG A 54 -4.77 -1.41 -0.45
N ASN A 55 -3.93 -1.68 -1.45
CA ASN A 55 -2.75 -2.54 -1.28
C ASN A 55 -1.59 -1.88 -0.52
N TYR A 56 -1.40 -0.56 -0.68
CA TYR A 56 -0.20 0.12 -0.20
C TYR A 56 -0.45 1.32 0.70
N PHE A 57 -1.46 2.14 0.41
CA PHE A 57 -1.63 3.41 1.11
C PHE A 57 -2.57 3.31 2.32
N LEU A 58 -3.59 2.45 2.28
CA LEU A 58 -4.61 2.36 3.32
C LEU A 58 -4.01 1.96 4.68
N GLN A 59 -3.05 1.03 4.69
CA GLN A 59 -2.32 0.65 5.90
C GLN A 59 -1.54 1.83 6.52
N ARG A 60 -0.94 2.67 5.67
CA ARG A 60 -0.20 3.85 6.11
C ARG A 60 -1.15 4.91 6.66
N LEU A 61 -2.30 5.11 6.02
CA LEU A 61 -3.35 6.00 6.49
C LEU A 61 -3.92 5.57 7.84
N ALA A 62 -4.17 4.27 8.04
CA ALA A 62 -4.62 3.74 9.32
C ALA A 62 -3.61 4.04 10.45
N VAL A 63 -2.32 3.80 10.19
CA VAL A 63 -1.23 4.14 11.13
C VAL A 63 -1.16 5.65 11.39
N TYR A 64 -1.38 6.45 10.34
CA TYR A 64 -1.34 7.91 10.44
C TYR A 64 -2.49 8.47 11.26
N ARG A 65 -3.69 7.92 11.11
CA ARG A 65 -4.86 8.30 11.91
C ARG A 65 -4.59 8.16 13.41
N HIS A 66 -3.96 7.05 13.83
CA HIS A 66 -3.62 6.82 15.25
C HIS A 66 -2.42 7.62 15.73
N GLY A 67 -1.46 7.94 14.87
CA GLY A 67 -0.41 8.93 15.13
C GLY A 67 0.57 8.62 16.27
N ARG A 68 0.54 7.40 16.86
CA ARG A 68 1.43 7.04 17.97
C ARG A 68 2.86 6.83 17.47
N ARG A 69 3.77 7.71 17.90
CA ARG A 69 5.20 7.67 17.56
C ARG A 69 6.04 7.33 18.78
N TYR A 70 7.15 6.64 18.56
CA TYR A 70 8.11 6.31 19.60
C TYR A 70 9.53 6.52 19.06
N LYS A 71 10.29 7.38 19.73
CA LYS A 71 11.71 7.64 19.41
C LYS A 71 12.57 6.87 20.40
N THR A 72 13.43 6.00 19.89
CA THR A 72 14.28 5.15 20.74
C THR A 72 15.58 4.79 20.02
N TYR A 73 16.56 4.30 20.77
CA TYR A 73 17.77 3.72 20.20
C TYR A 73 17.51 2.25 19.86
N PHE A 74 17.88 1.86 18.65
CA PHE A 74 17.84 0.47 18.19
C PHE A 74 19.19 0.11 17.58
N LYS A 75 19.67 -1.09 17.91
CA LYS A 75 20.76 -1.71 17.17
C LYS A 75 20.14 -2.42 15.97
N LEU A 76 20.44 -1.92 14.78
CA LEU A 76 19.86 -2.40 13.52
C LEU A 76 20.91 -3.10 12.71
N GLN A 77 20.53 -4.19 12.07
CA GLN A 77 21.38 -4.87 11.10
C GLN A 77 21.16 -4.26 9.71
N ASN A 78 22.15 -4.39 8.83
CA ASN A 78 22.04 -3.91 7.45
C ASN A 78 20.83 -4.55 6.73
N SER A 79 20.49 -5.79 7.05
CA SER A 79 19.28 -6.47 6.55
C SER A 79 17.97 -5.78 6.94
N ASP A 80 17.91 -5.14 8.11
CA ASP A 80 16.71 -4.45 8.59
C ASP A 80 16.45 -3.16 7.81
N VAL A 81 17.51 -2.57 7.24
CA VAL A 81 17.49 -1.30 6.50
C VAL A 81 17.34 -1.52 4.98
N ILE A 82 17.86 -2.63 4.44
CA ILE A 82 17.88 -2.92 2.99
C ILE A 82 16.52 -3.43 2.47
N GLY A 83 15.54 -3.71 3.33
CA GLY A 83 14.20 -4.13 2.92
C GLY A 83 13.58 -3.17 1.90
N ALA A 84 13.40 -3.63 0.65
CA ALA A 84 12.89 -2.81 -0.48
C ALA A 84 11.48 -2.25 -0.23
N ILE A 85 10.77 -2.81 0.75
CA ILE A 85 9.47 -2.36 1.20
C ILE A 85 9.67 -1.93 2.64
N PHE A 86 9.54 -0.62 2.93
CA PHE A 86 9.61 -0.02 4.27
C PHE A 86 8.44 -0.48 5.18
N ARG A 87 8.28 -1.79 5.33
CA ARG A 87 7.24 -2.49 6.08
C ARG A 87 7.81 -3.43 7.13
N ASN A 88 9.12 -3.35 7.40
CA ASN A 88 9.74 -4.10 8.47
C ASN A 88 9.09 -3.68 9.79
N THR A 89 8.37 -4.62 10.39
CA THR A 89 7.70 -4.43 11.67
C THR A 89 8.60 -4.92 12.78
N ILE A 90 8.76 -4.11 13.82
CA ILE A 90 9.54 -4.39 15.01
C ILE A 90 8.55 -4.64 16.15
N LEU A 91 8.67 -5.78 16.82
CA LEU A 91 7.90 -6.08 18.03
C LEU A 91 8.62 -5.49 19.25
N LEU A 92 7.99 -4.54 19.92
CA LEU A 92 8.53 -3.91 21.12
C LEU A 92 7.43 -3.72 22.17
N ARG A 93 7.67 -4.22 23.39
CA ARG A 93 6.74 -4.14 24.54
C ARG A 93 5.33 -4.62 24.17
N GLY A 94 5.23 -5.76 23.49
CA GLY A 94 3.96 -6.36 23.06
C GLY A 94 3.21 -5.61 21.96
N ASN A 95 3.81 -4.56 21.38
CA ASN A 95 3.23 -3.78 20.29
C ASN A 95 4.06 -3.93 19.02
N GLN A 96 3.40 -3.93 17.87
CA GLN A 96 4.06 -3.85 16.57
C GLN A 96 4.34 -2.40 16.20
N TRP A 97 5.52 -2.15 15.66
CA TRP A 97 5.99 -0.83 15.27
C TRP A 97 6.59 -0.86 13.87
N ILE A 98 6.36 0.16 13.07
CA ILE A 98 6.94 0.35 11.75
C ILE A 98 8.11 1.32 11.88
N LEU A 99 9.27 0.93 11.38
CA LEU A 99 10.43 1.83 11.30
C LEU A 99 10.19 2.87 10.19
N THR A 100 10.24 4.16 10.55
CA THR A 100 9.98 5.25 9.58
C THR A 100 11.17 6.15 9.33
N GLU A 101 12.05 6.32 10.31
CA GLU A 101 13.21 7.20 10.18
C GLU A 101 14.38 6.64 10.97
N LEU A 102 15.58 6.78 10.41
CA LEU A 102 16.85 6.51 11.07
C LEU A 102 17.72 7.76 11.02
N GLN A 103 18.25 8.15 12.17
CA GLN A 103 19.14 9.30 12.29
C GLN A 103 20.56 8.82 12.57
N GLY A 104 21.45 9.00 11.58
CA GLY A 104 22.88 8.73 11.72
C GLY A 104 23.26 7.24 11.63
N PHE A 105 22.52 6.42 10.88
CA PHE A 105 22.85 5.02 10.67
C PHE A 105 24.20 4.87 9.96
N LYS A 106 25.11 4.08 10.54
CA LYS A 106 26.41 3.75 9.94
C LYS A 106 26.48 2.24 9.71
N PRO A 107 26.42 1.77 8.45
CA PRO A 107 26.41 0.33 8.14
C PRO A 107 27.64 -0.46 8.62
N SER A 108 28.76 0.24 8.85
CA SER A 108 30.02 -0.32 9.33
C SER A 108 30.20 -0.23 10.84
N SER A 109 29.31 0.48 11.54
CA SER A 109 29.32 0.54 13.00
C SER A 109 28.29 -0.42 13.58
N ASP A 110 28.68 -1.12 14.65
CA ASP A 110 27.80 -2.04 15.38
C ASP A 110 27.04 -1.33 16.54
N ASP A 111 26.97 0.01 16.45
CA ASP A 111 26.35 0.88 17.45
C ASP A 111 24.83 1.00 17.29
N SER A 112 24.16 1.33 18.40
CA SER A 112 22.74 1.68 18.36
C SER A 112 22.52 3.02 17.65
N THR A 113 21.55 3.06 16.75
CA THR A 113 21.14 4.26 16.02
C THR A 113 19.80 4.76 16.55
N THR A 114 19.58 6.07 16.50
CA THR A 114 18.28 6.65 16.85
C THR A 114 17.27 6.33 15.76
N ALA A 115 16.16 5.71 16.15
CA ALA A 115 15.07 5.33 15.27
C ALA A 115 13.77 6.03 15.68
N LEU A 116 13.01 6.48 14.68
CA LEU A 116 11.61 6.86 14.84
C LEU A 116 10.72 5.71 14.38
N LEU A 117 9.86 5.28 15.28
CA LEU A 117 8.92 4.20 15.08
C LEU A 117 7.49 4.72 15.12
N TRP A 118 6.62 4.18 14.26
CA TRP A 118 5.18 4.44 14.30
C TRP A 118 4.48 3.16 14.70
N LYS A 119 3.56 3.23 15.67
CA LYS A 119 2.84 2.04 16.10
C LYS A 119 2.00 1.51 14.94
N TRP A 120 2.12 0.21 14.66
CA TRP A 120 1.28 -0.44 13.67
C TRP A 120 -0.15 -0.54 14.19
N TYR A 121 -1.11 -0.32 13.29
CA TYR A 121 -2.54 -0.44 13.57
C TYR A 121 -3.22 -1.15 12.40
N PRO A 122 -4.12 -2.10 12.65
CA PRO A 122 -4.85 -2.78 11.59
C PRO A 122 -5.78 -1.83 10.86
N ILE A 123 -5.96 -2.04 9.57
CA ILE A 123 -7.02 -1.41 8.78
C ILE A 123 -8.37 -1.89 9.32
N THR A 124 -9.28 -0.97 9.63
CA THR A 124 -10.64 -1.31 10.06
C THR A 124 -11.61 -1.33 8.88
N ASN A 125 -12.78 -1.96 9.05
CA ASN A 125 -13.84 -1.93 8.02
C ASN A 125 -14.28 -0.49 7.68
N ALA A 126 -14.19 0.43 8.65
CA ALA A 126 -14.50 1.85 8.40
C ALA A 126 -13.44 2.53 7.50
N ASP A 127 -12.16 2.14 7.62
CA ASP A 127 -11.10 2.63 6.74
C ASP A 127 -11.32 2.12 5.31
N ASP A 128 -11.66 0.84 5.17
CA ASP A 128 -11.95 0.23 3.86
C ASP A 128 -13.20 0.85 3.20
N ALA A 129 -14.25 1.14 3.97
CA ALA A 129 -15.46 1.81 3.50
C ALA A 129 -15.24 3.28 3.12
N ALA A 130 -14.20 3.94 3.67
CA ALA A 130 -13.87 5.33 3.37
C ALA A 130 -13.11 5.52 2.05
N VAL A 131 -12.64 4.43 1.42
CA VAL A 131 -11.95 4.47 0.13
C VAL A 131 -12.98 4.63 -1.00
N PHE A 132 -12.76 5.65 -1.84
CA PHE A 132 -13.51 5.88 -3.07
C PHE A 132 -12.71 5.44 -4.31
N PRO A 133 -13.35 4.81 -5.31
CA PRO A 133 -14.70 4.25 -5.27
C PRO A 133 -14.80 3.10 -4.26
N SER A 134 -16.00 2.91 -3.70
CA SER A 134 -16.26 1.73 -2.86
C SER A 134 -16.21 0.47 -3.72
N ARG A 135 -15.88 -0.69 -3.14
CA ARG A 135 -15.86 -1.96 -3.88
C ARG A 135 -17.18 -2.25 -4.60
N GLN A 136 -18.31 -1.94 -3.95
CA GLN A 136 -19.64 -2.08 -4.54
C GLN A 136 -19.84 -1.16 -5.76
N SER A 137 -19.27 0.04 -5.73
CA SER A 137 -19.29 0.96 -6.89
C SER A 137 -18.40 0.50 -8.03
N THR A 138 -17.40 -0.33 -7.77
CA THR A 138 -16.53 -0.92 -8.79
C THR A 138 -17.18 -2.16 -9.40
N GLU A 139 -17.91 -2.94 -8.60
CA GLU A 139 -18.62 -4.15 -9.02
C GLU A 139 -19.94 -3.84 -9.78
N GLY A 140 -20.68 -2.82 -9.34
CA GLY A 140 -21.91 -2.38 -9.97
C GLY A 140 -21.73 -1.07 -10.73
N SER A 141 -22.33 -0.96 -11.92
CA SER A 141 -22.38 0.28 -12.73
C SER A 141 -23.18 1.43 -12.09
N SER A 142 -23.42 1.40 -10.78
CA SER A 142 -24.07 2.46 -10.02
C SER A 142 -23.01 3.41 -9.46
N LEU A 143 -22.94 4.60 -10.06
CA LEU A 143 -22.23 5.74 -9.48
C LEU A 143 -22.80 6.02 -8.08
N VAL A 144 -21.98 5.87 -7.04
CA VAL A 144 -22.35 6.26 -5.69
C VAL A 144 -22.43 7.80 -5.66
N SER A 145 -23.65 8.32 -5.81
CA SER A 145 -23.96 9.76 -5.85
C SER A 145 -23.77 10.47 -4.50
N ASN A 146 -23.51 9.73 -3.43
CA ASN A 146 -23.45 10.23 -2.07
C ASN A 146 -22.10 9.93 -1.41
N SER A 147 -21.05 10.65 -1.78
CA SER A 147 -20.17 11.34 -0.83
C SER A 147 -18.90 11.79 -1.52
N ILE A 148 -18.58 13.06 -1.27
CA ILE A 148 -17.35 13.74 -1.66
C ILE A 148 -16.14 12.89 -1.25
N ASP A 149 -15.14 12.88 -2.13
CA ASP A 149 -13.75 12.46 -1.98
C ASP A 149 -13.36 12.00 -0.57
N PHE A 150 -12.83 10.77 -0.50
CA PHE A 150 -12.09 10.20 0.64
C PHE A 150 -12.39 10.92 1.96
N LYS A 151 -13.51 10.57 2.61
CA LYS A 151 -13.91 11.21 3.87
C LYS A 151 -12.89 10.82 4.94
N TYR A 152 -11.79 11.57 5.02
CA TYR A 152 -10.68 11.29 5.93
C TYR A 152 -11.28 11.18 7.32
N LEU A 153 -11.21 9.99 7.90
CA LEU A 153 -11.75 9.80 9.25
C LEU A 153 -10.98 10.75 10.17
N PRO A 154 -11.68 11.63 10.91
CA PRO A 154 -11.02 12.60 11.76
C PRO A 154 -10.09 11.88 12.74
N HIS A 155 -8.88 12.45 12.94
CA HIS A 155 -7.92 11.94 13.91
C HIS A 155 -8.60 11.79 15.26
N THR A 156 -8.72 10.55 15.72
CA THR A 156 -9.36 10.21 17.00
C THR A 156 -8.25 9.91 17.98
N ILE A 157 -7.93 10.86 18.86
CA ILE A 157 -7.19 10.56 20.08
C ILE A 157 -8.21 9.88 21.01
N LEU A 158 -8.04 8.58 21.24
CA LEU A 158 -8.83 7.85 22.23
C LEU A 158 -8.23 8.11 23.62
N TYR A 159 -9.05 8.06 24.67
CA TYR A 159 -8.56 8.20 26.04
C TYR A 159 -7.49 7.16 26.42
N SER A 160 -7.53 5.97 25.79
CA SER A 160 -6.52 4.93 25.91
C SER A 160 -5.18 5.23 25.20
N ASP A 161 -5.13 6.30 24.41
CA ASP A 161 -3.92 6.81 23.74
C ASP A 161 -3.11 7.77 24.62
N LEU A 162 -3.67 8.25 25.74
CA LEU A 162 -2.97 9.12 26.69
C LEU A 162 -2.00 8.30 27.57
N PRO A 163 -0.78 8.79 27.82
CA PRO A 163 0.12 8.17 28.80
C PRO A 163 -0.53 8.20 30.19
N LYS A 164 -0.50 7.06 30.89
CA LYS A 164 -0.86 6.95 32.30
C LYS A 164 0.32 7.30 33.18
#